data_AF-A0A925RRY7-F1
#
_entry.id   AF-A0A925RRY7-F1
#
_cell.length_a   1.000
_cell.length_b   1.000
_cell.length_c   1.000
_cell.angle_alpha   90.00
_cell.angle_beta   90.00
_cell.angle_gamma   90.00
#
_symmetry.space_group_name_H-M   'P 1'
#
loop_
_entity.id
_entity.type
_entity.pdbx_description
1 polymer ?
#
loop_
_entity_poly.entity_id
_entity_poly.type
_entity_poly.pdbx_seq_one_letter_code
_entity_poly.pdbx_strand_id
1 'polypeptide(L)'
;MNEITTKNPFVDLHCHLQFSDFNDDRDIVVEEMKNNNVVGINVGVDEKSSREGVALAQKYPGLLWSTIGLHPLYPEGLYDIENLLKDNNLNSNINGIGECGLDYFRITGENIDEFDLDKIKDFQKEIFINQIKMSIKYDKPLMLHVRDSYRETLDILKENFNDVVKEYKGNVHFFAGTIDEAKEFLDLG
;
A
#
# COMPACT_ATOMS: atom_id res chain seq x y z
N MET A 1 -27.28 1.62 34.42
CA MET A 1 -25.83 1.82 34.24
C MET A 1 -25.35 0.73 33.31
N ASN A 2 -24.95 1.07 32.10
CA ASN A 2 -24.16 0.21 31.21
C ASN A 2 -23.37 1.16 30.30
N GLU A 3 -22.31 1.72 30.86
CA GLU A 3 -21.22 2.27 30.05
C GLU A 3 -20.40 1.08 29.56
N ILE A 4 -20.62 0.67 28.32
CA ILE A 4 -19.60 -0.07 27.58
C ILE A 4 -18.83 0.99 26.79
N THR A 5 -17.69 1.38 27.35
CA THR A 5 -16.67 2.17 26.69
C THR A 5 -16.03 1.36 25.58
N THR A 6 -16.18 1.78 24.32
CA THR A 6 -15.14 1.55 23.30
C THR A 6 -14.82 2.87 22.63
N LYS A 7 -14.01 3.66 23.34
CA LYS A 7 -13.14 4.69 22.75
C LYS A 7 -12.14 3.95 21.83
N ASN A 8 -12.04 4.40 20.59
CA ASN A 8 -11.18 3.95 19.48
C ASN A 8 -11.88 3.02 18.46
N PRO A 9 -11.83 3.35 17.16
CA PRO A 9 -12.38 2.52 16.09
C PRO A 9 -11.50 1.30 15.79
N PHE A 10 -12.10 0.25 15.21
CA PHE A 10 -11.33 -0.75 14.48
C PHE A 10 -10.84 -0.13 13.17
N VAL A 11 -9.59 -0.40 12.79
CA VAL A 11 -9.00 0.13 11.57
C VAL A 11 -8.74 -1.03 10.63
N ASP A 12 -9.48 -1.07 9.53
CA ASP A 12 -9.14 -1.89 8.37
C ASP A 12 -8.00 -1.18 7.62
N LEU A 13 -6.77 -1.67 7.83
CA LEU A 13 -5.58 -1.05 7.26
C LEU A 13 -5.44 -1.25 5.75
N HIS A 14 -6.19 -2.18 5.16
CA HIS A 14 -6.02 -2.54 3.75
C HIS A 14 -7.33 -3.05 3.14
N CYS A 15 -8.10 -2.13 2.58
CA CYS A 15 -9.30 -2.46 1.81
C CYS A 15 -9.22 -1.92 0.38
N HIS A 16 -10.10 -2.44 -0.49
CA HIS A 16 -10.21 -2.01 -1.88
C HIS A 16 -11.67 -1.65 -2.21
N LEU A 17 -12.30 -0.79 -1.41
CA LEU A 17 -13.71 -0.43 -1.61
C LEU A 17 -13.94 0.31 -2.94
N GLN A 18 -12.89 0.85 -3.55
CA GLN A 18 -12.94 1.46 -4.87
C GLN A 18 -13.14 0.47 -6.03
N PHE A 19 -12.91 -0.83 -5.81
CA PHE A 19 -13.07 -1.82 -6.86
C PHE A 19 -14.53 -2.01 -7.28
N SER A 20 -14.70 -2.57 -8.49
CA SER A 20 -16.00 -2.74 -9.11
C SER A 20 -16.92 -3.69 -8.36
N ASP A 21 -16.36 -4.60 -7.55
CA ASP A 21 -17.13 -5.53 -6.72
C ASP A 21 -18.08 -4.81 -5.75
N PHE A 22 -17.78 -3.56 -5.39
CA PHE A 22 -18.60 -2.74 -4.50
C PHE A 22 -19.48 -1.72 -5.24
N ASN A 23 -19.53 -1.71 -6.58
CA ASN A 23 -20.22 -0.62 -7.30
C ASN A 23 -21.71 -0.49 -6.94
N ASP A 24 -22.37 -1.59 -6.63
CA ASP A 24 -23.81 -1.62 -6.36
C ASP A 24 -24.16 -1.26 -4.91
N ASP A 25 -23.23 -1.45 -3.96
CA ASP A 25 -23.51 -1.38 -2.52
C ASP A 25 -22.44 -0.65 -1.68
N ARG A 26 -21.42 -0.03 -2.30
CA ARG A 26 -20.32 0.69 -1.62
C ARG A 26 -20.82 1.63 -0.53
N ASP A 27 -21.81 2.46 -0.83
CA ASP A 27 -22.33 3.45 0.10
C ASP A 27 -23.02 2.78 1.31
N ILE A 28 -23.61 1.60 1.11
CA ILE A 28 -24.20 0.77 2.17
C ILE A 28 -23.09 0.19 3.03
N VAL A 29 -22.07 -0.42 2.43
CA VAL A 29 -20.90 -0.99 3.13
C VAL A 29 -20.20 0.05 3.99
N VAL A 30 -19.99 1.27 3.47
CA VAL A 30 -19.36 2.35 4.21
C VAL A 30 -20.23 2.82 5.39
N GLU A 31 -21.56 2.88 5.24
CA GLU A 31 -22.44 3.20 6.38
C GLU A 31 -22.45 2.07 7.42
N GLU A 32 -22.36 0.81 7.00
CA GLU A 32 -22.20 -0.33 7.91
C GLU A 32 -20.88 -0.28 8.67
N MET A 33 -19.76 0.06 8.02
CA MET A 33 -18.47 0.27 8.69
C MET A 33 -18.59 1.30 9.80
N LYS A 34 -19.19 2.45 9.50
CA LYS A 34 -19.44 3.52 10.48
C LYS A 34 -20.31 3.06 11.64
N ASN A 35 -21.41 2.36 11.37
CA ASN A 35 -22.31 1.83 12.42
C ASN A 35 -21.63 0.79 13.32
N ASN A 36 -20.61 0.10 12.80
CA ASN A 36 -19.80 -0.86 13.54
C ASN A 36 -18.50 -0.27 14.10
N ASN A 37 -18.32 1.07 14.07
CA ASN A 37 -17.12 1.75 14.53
C ASN A 37 -15.83 1.23 13.86
N VAL A 38 -15.93 0.96 12.55
CA VAL A 38 -14.83 0.57 11.66
C VAL A 38 -14.49 1.74 10.76
N VAL A 39 -13.20 2.02 10.60
CA VAL A 39 -12.65 2.95 9.62
C VAL A 39 -11.68 2.21 8.70
N GLY A 40 -11.41 2.71 7.50
CA GLY A 40 -10.66 1.97 6.48
C GLY A 40 -9.61 2.78 5.73
N ILE A 41 -8.61 2.09 5.18
CA ILE A 41 -7.64 2.65 4.25
C ILE A 41 -7.80 1.95 2.90
N ASN A 42 -8.27 2.69 1.89
CA ASN A 42 -8.35 2.20 0.51
C ASN A 42 -6.96 2.18 -0.11
N VAL A 43 -6.54 1.02 -0.57
CA VAL A 43 -5.21 0.82 -1.14
C VAL A 43 -5.29 0.80 -2.66
N GLY A 44 -4.67 1.78 -3.31
CA GLY A 44 -4.51 1.82 -4.77
C GLY A 44 -3.44 0.84 -5.25
N VAL A 45 -3.68 0.19 -6.39
CA VAL A 45 -2.74 -0.80 -6.98
C VAL A 45 -2.21 -0.35 -8.36
N ASP A 46 -2.84 0.67 -8.94
CA ASP A 46 -2.49 1.35 -10.18
C ASP A 46 -2.97 2.82 -10.12
N GLU A 47 -2.76 3.60 -11.18
CA GLU A 47 -3.17 5.01 -11.21
C GLU A 47 -4.68 5.19 -11.03
N LYS A 48 -5.47 4.39 -11.74
CA LYS A 48 -6.93 4.51 -11.78
C LYS A 48 -7.52 4.23 -10.40
N SER A 49 -7.17 3.09 -9.82
CA SER A 49 -7.64 2.68 -8.48
C SER A 49 -7.10 3.59 -7.39
N SER A 50 -5.88 4.13 -7.53
CA SER A 50 -5.34 5.15 -6.62
C SER A 50 -6.20 6.40 -6.64
N ARG A 51 -6.60 6.90 -7.82
CA ARG A 51 -7.46 8.07 -7.96
C ARG A 51 -8.86 7.82 -7.40
N GLU A 52 -9.44 6.66 -7.66
CA GLU A 52 -10.75 6.27 -7.15
C GLU A 52 -10.74 6.12 -5.62
N GLY A 53 -9.69 5.54 -5.03
CA GLY A 53 -9.48 5.43 -3.59
C GLY A 53 -9.41 6.81 -2.91
N VAL A 54 -8.65 7.74 -3.48
CA VAL A 54 -8.56 9.13 -2.99
C VAL A 54 -9.91 9.84 -3.09
N ALA A 55 -10.66 9.64 -4.17
CA ALA A 55 -12.00 10.20 -4.32
C ALA A 55 -12.99 9.67 -3.26
N LEU A 56 -12.87 8.38 -2.88
CA LEU A 56 -13.65 7.82 -1.77
C LEU A 56 -13.24 8.40 -0.41
N ALA A 57 -11.95 8.57 -0.14
CA ALA A 57 -11.48 9.22 1.08
C ALA A 57 -12.00 10.66 1.20
N GLN A 58 -12.06 11.40 0.09
CA GLN A 58 -12.68 12.72 0.02
C GLN A 58 -14.19 12.69 0.26
N LYS A 59 -14.90 11.69 -0.28
CA LYS A 59 -16.36 11.52 -0.10
C LYS A 59 -16.72 11.18 1.35
N TYR A 60 -15.86 10.45 2.06
CA TYR A 60 -16.11 9.94 3.42
C TYR A 60 -15.02 10.36 4.42
N PRO A 61 -14.88 11.67 4.71
CA PRO A 61 -13.82 12.18 5.56
C PRO A 61 -13.93 11.64 6.99
N GLY A 62 -12.81 11.18 7.54
CA GLY A 62 -12.72 10.61 8.89
C GLY A 62 -13.21 9.16 9.02
N LEU A 63 -13.69 8.57 7.93
CA LEU A 63 -14.09 7.17 7.84
C LEU A 63 -13.18 6.38 6.90
N LEU A 64 -12.76 7.01 5.79
CA LEU A 64 -11.84 6.43 4.82
C LEU A 64 -10.60 7.31 4.62
N TRP A 65 -9.46 6.64 4.45
CA TRP A 65 -8.19 7.19 3.97
C TRP A 65 -7.77 6.45 2.70
N SER A 66 -6.72 6.92 2.02
CA SER A 66 -6.21 6.27 0.82
C SER A 66 -4.69 6.21 0.79
N THR A 67 -4.14 5.12 0.26
CA THR A 67 -2.77 5.08 -0.27
C THR A 67 -2.81 5.10 -1.79
N ILE A 68 -1.69 5.46 -2.41
CA ILE A 68 -1.52 5.42 -3.86
C ILE A 68 -0.23 4.67 -4.21
N GLY A 69 -0.22 3.89 -5.26
CA GLY A 69 0.97 3.13 -5.63
C GLY A 69 0.78 2.29 -6.87
N LEU A 70 1.85 1.57 -7.21
CA LEU A 70 1.88 0.54 -8.24
C LEU A 70 2.20 -0.79 -7.60
N HIS A 71 1.24 -1.71 -7.67
CA HIS A 71 1.43 -3.09 -7.25
C HIS A 71 2.51 -3.74 -8.13
N PRO A 72 3.34 -4.68 -7.61
CA PRO A 72 4.37 -5.36 -8.39
C PRO A 72 3.88 -6.08 -9.67
N LEU A 73 2.57 -6.27 -9.81
CA LEU A 73 1.93 -6.89 -10.99
C LEU A 73 1.33 -5.88 -11.98
N TYR A 74 1.21 -4.60 -11.59
CA TYR A 74 0.72 -3.50 -12.41
C TYR A 74 1.71 -2.32 -12.41
N PRO A 75 2.96 -2.54 -12.87
CA PRO A 75 4.06 -1.58 -12.73
C PRO A 75 4.04 -0.36 -13.67
N GLU A 76 3.01 -0.18 -14.49
CA GLU A 76 2.93 0.93 -15.45
C GLU A 76 2.35 2.19 -14.82
N GLY A 77 2.86 3.38 -15.20
CA GLY A 77 2.28 4.67 -14.80
C GLY A 77 2.91 5.33 -13.56
N LEU A 78 4.20 5.08 -13.27
CA LEU A 78 4.87 5.65 -12.09
C LEU A 78 4.83 7.19 -12.07
N TYR A 79 5.00 7.82 -13.24
CA TYR A 79 4.89 9.27 -13.38
C TYR A 79 3.50 9.78 -13.01
N ASP A 80 2.46 9.03 -13.36
CA ASP A 80 1.08 9.41 -13.10
C ASP A 80 0.73 9.27 -11.62
N ILE A 81 1.24 8.24 -10.94
CA ILE A 81 1.14 8.13 -9.47
C ILE A 81 1.80 9.34 -8.79
N GLU A 82 3.03 9.71 -9.18
CA GLU A 82 3.70 10.87 -8.59
C GLU A 82 2.92 12.18 -8.85
N ASN A 83 2.24 12.29 -9.98
CA ASN A 83 1.41 13.46 -10.29
C ASN A 83 0.19 13.60 -9.35
N LEU A 84 -0.36 12.50 -8.81
CA LEU A 84 -1.41 12.56 -7.79
C LEU A 84 -0.93 13.30 -6.52
N LEU A 85 0.35 13.14 -6.15
CA LEU A 85 0.95 13.84 -5.00
C LEU A 85 1.23 15.32 -5.26
N LYS A 86 1.39 15.70 -6.54
CA LYS A 86 1.60 17.10 -6.96
C LYS A 86 0.29 17.89 -6.99
N ASP A 87 -0.85 17.22 -7.09
CA ASP A 87 -2.17 17.85 -6.96
C ASP A 87 -2.50 18.07 -5.48
N ASN A 88 -2.53 19.34 -5.06
CA ASN A 88 -2.83 19.72 -3.67
C ASN A 88 -4.23 19.27 -3.21
N ASN A 89 -5.21 19.17 -4.11
CA ASN A 89 -6.56 18.73 -3.75
C ASN A 89 -6.56 17.24 -3.39
N LEU A 90 -5.77 16.44 -4.10
CA LEU A 90 -5.67 15.00 -3.89
C LEU A 90 -4.72 14.65 -2.74
N ASN A 91 -3.54 15.29 -2.67
CA ASN A 91 -2.48 14.99 -1.71
C ASN A 91 -2.92 15.09 -0.24
N SER A 92 -3.87 15.98 0.08
CA SER A 92 -4.43 16.10 1.44
C SER A 92 -5.15 14.83 1.92
N ASN A 93 -5.57 13.96 1.01
CA ASN A 93 -6.26 12.69 1.28
C ASN A 93 -5.41 11.46 0.89
N ILE A 94 -4.12 11.66 0.59
CA ILE A 94 -3.16 10.59 0.34
C ILE A 94 -2.35 10.37 1.61
N ASN A 95 -2.49 9.19 2.22
CA ASN A 95 -1.98 8.86 3.54
C ASN A 95 -0.78 7.91 3.53
N GLY A 96 -0.43 7.34 2.38
CA GLY A 96 0.71 6.44 2.22
C GLY A 96 1.02 6.16 0.75
N ILE A 97 2.20 5.57 0.51
CA ILE A 97 2.61 5.08 -0.80
C ILE A 97 2.51 3.56 -0.80
N GLY A 98 1.75 3.02 -1.72
CA GLY A 98 1.48 1.61 -1.91
C GLY A 98 0.02 1.38 -2.34
N GLU A 99 -0.34 0.18 -2.77
CA GLU A 99 0.39 -1.08 -2.62
C GLU A 99 1.68 -1.12 -3.46
N CYS A 100 2.81 -1.38 -2.83
CA CYS A 100 4.12 -1.43 -3.48
C CYS A 100 4.98 -2.54 -2.88
N GLY A 101 5.99 -3.04 -3.61
CA GLY A 101 6.86 -4.10 -3.09
C GLY A 101 7.18 -5.12 -4.16
N LEU A 102 7.27 -6.39 -3.76
CA LEU A 102 7.71 -7.50 -4.61
C LEU A 102 6.72 -8.68 -4.47
N ASP A 103 6.35 -9.29 -5.60
CA ASP A 103 5.54 -10.51 -5.66
C ASP A 103 6.20 -11.51 -6.62
N TYR A 104 6.90 -12.50 -6.06
CA TYR A 104 7.57 -13.56 -6.82
C TYR A 104 6.73 -14.83 -6.92
N PHE A 105 5.69 -14.95 -6.10
CA PHE A 105 4.78 -16.09 -6.12
C PHE A 105 3.91 -16.07 -7.38
N ARG A 106 3.47 -14.89 -7.84
CA ARG A 106 2.60 -14.75 -9.01
C ARG A 106 3.35 -14.76 -10.33
N ILE A 107 4.68 -14.76 -10.33
CA ILE A 107 5.51 -14.92 -11.53
C ILE A 107 5.50 -16.40 -11.93
N THR A 108 4.38 -16.87 -12.46
CA THR A 108 4.19 -18.27 -12.87
C THR A 108 3.71 -18.33 -14.32
N GLY A 109 4.43 -19.08 -15.14
CA GLY A 109 4.02 -19.38 -16.50
C GLY A 109 4.85 -20.54 -17.03
N GLU A 110 4.20 -21.53 -17.65
CA GLU A 110 4.84 -22.70 -18.25
C GLU A 110 5.81 -22.34 -19.41
N ASN A 111 5.86 -21.06 -19.81
CA ASN A 111 6.64 -20.52 -20.93
C ASN A 111 7.49 -19.28 -20.57
N ILE A 112 7.78 -19.04 -19.28
CA ILE A 112 8.73 -17.97 -18.90
C ILE A 112 10.10 -18.61 -18.68
N ASP A 113 11.08 -18.25 -19.51
CA ASP A 113 12.46 -18.67 -19.31
C ASP A 113 13.13 -17.88 -18.17
N GLU A 114 14.28 -18.35 -17.70
CA GLU A 114 15.01 -17.74 -16.58
C GLU A 114 15.40 -16.27 -16.86
N PHE A 115 15.68 -15.94 -18.13
CA PHE A 115 16.06 -14.59 -18.54
C PHE A 115 14.88 -13.61 -18.46
N ASP A 116 13.68 -14.04 -18.82
CA ASP A 116 12.47 -13.23 -18.68
C ASP A 116 12.00 -13.13 -17.23
N LEU A 117 12.25 -14.15 -16.39
CA LEU A 117 12.02 -14.07 -14.94
C LEU A 117 12.87 -13.00 -14.28
N ASP A 118 14.17 -12.95 -14.55
CA ASP A 118 15.08 -11.98 -13.96
C ASP A 118 14.72 -10.54 -14.35
N LYS A 119 14.36 -10.31 -15.62
CA LYS A 119 13.86 -8.99 -16.05
C LYS A 119 12.60 -8.56 -15.31
N ILE A 120 11.65 -9.47 -15.07
CA ILE A 120 10.42 -9.16 -14.33
C ILE A 120 10.77 -8.78 -12.89
N LYS A 121 11.66 -9.53 -12.24
CA LYS A 121 12.12 -9.21 -10.88
C LYS A 121 12.84 -7.88 -10.82
N ASP A 122 13.76 -7.63 -11.74
CA ASP A 122 14.51 -6.37 -11.82
C ASP A 122 13.58 -5.18 -12.03
N PHE A 123 12.54 -5.35 -12.86
CA PHE A 123 11.55 -4.31 -13.07
C PHE A 123 10.69 -4.05 -11.82
N GLN A 124 10.26 -5.10 -11.10
CA GLN A 124 9.58 -4.93 -9.81
C GLN A 124 10.48 -4.18 -8.80
N LYS A 125 11.77 -4.53 -8.73
CA LYS A 125 12.75 -3.86 -7.86
C LYS A 125 12.89 -2.38 -8.23
N GLU A 126 13.02 -2.07 -9.52
CA GLU A 126 13.13 -0.68 -10.00
C GLU A 126 11.91 0.15 -9.58
N ILE A 127 10.69 -0.36 -9.82
CA ILE A 127 9.46 0.34 -9.46
C ILE A 127 9.31 0.47 -7.95
N PHE A 128 9.66 -0.57 -7.19
CA PHE A 128 9.62 -0.51 -5.73
C PHE A 128 10.60 0.54 -5.17
N ILE A 129 11.84 0.58 -5.66
CA ILE A 129 12.84 1.58 -5.26
C ILE A 129 12.36 3.01 -5.56
N ASN A 130 11.71 3.23 -6.71
CA ASN A 130 11.15 4.53 -7.03
C ASN A 130 10.00 4.92 -6.08
N GLN A 131 9.15 3.98 -5.67
CA GLN A 131 8.09 4.23 -4.70
C GLN A 131 8.65 4.49 -3.29
N ILE A 132 9.75 3.84 -2.89
CA ILE A 132 10.49 4.18 -1.66
C ILE A 132 11.00 5.62 -1.73
N LYS A 133 11.63 6.02 -2.84
CA LYS A 133 12.11 7.40 -3.04
C LYS A 133 10.96 8.41 -2.96
N MET A 134 9.79 8.07 -3.51
CA MET A 134 8.59 8.89 -3.37
C MET A 134 8.12 8.99 -1.92
N SER A 135 8.09 7.88 -1.19
CA SER A 135 7.67 7.88 0.22
C SER A 135 8.56 8.80 1.06
N ILE A 136 9.88 8.76 0.82
CA ILE A 136 10.87 9.65 1.46
C ILE A 136 10.61 11.11 1.06
N LYS A 137 10.49 11.39 -0.24
CA LYS A 137 10.33 12.75 -0.77
C LYS A 137 9.08 13.45 -0.24
N TYR A 138 7.99 12.72 -0.06
CA TYR A 138 6.69 13.25 0.34
C TYR A 138 6.34 12.98 1.81
N ASP A 139 7.26 12.41 2.59
CA ASP A 139 7.08 12.03 4.00
C ASP A 139 5.80 11.20 4.23
N LYS A 140 5.67 10.11 3.47
CA LYS A 140 4.52 9.20 3.50
C LYS A 140 4.97 7.80 3.94
N PRO A 141 4.18 7.10 4.78
CA PRO A 141 4.45 5.71 5.11
C PRO A 141 4.28 4.78 3.89
N LEU A 142 4.93 3.62 3.92
CA LEU A 142 4.79 2.58 2.88
C LEU A 142 3.69 1.57 3.22
N MET A 143 2.87 1.19 2.24
CA MET A 143 1.98 0.03 2.27
C MET A 143 2.60 -1.06 1.40
N LEU A 144 3.25 -2.03 2.05
CA LEU A 144 4.10 -3.03 1.43
C LEU A 144 3.34 -4.31 1.11
N HIS A 145 3.44 -4.77 -0.13
CA HIS A 145 3.13 -6.11 -0.58
C HIS A 145 4.41 -6.92 -0.68
N VAL A 146 4.47 -8.05 0.02
CA VAL A 146 5.65 -8.91 0.04
C VAL A 146 5.21 -10.36 -0.09
N ARG A 147 5.58 -11.03 -1.18
CA ARG A 147 5.23 -12.42 -1.41
C ARG A 147 6.38 -13.20 -2.02
N ASP A 148 6.87 -14.19 -1.25
CA ASP A 148 8.05 -15.01 -1.55
C ASP A 148 9.32 -14.18 -1.85
N SER A 149 9.42 -12.99 -1.23
CA SER A 149 10.44 -11.99 -1.53
C SER A 149 10.95 -11.22 -0.30
N TYR A 150 10.67 -11.69 0.92
CA TYR A 150 10.94 -10.96 2.17
C TYR A 150 12.40 -10.52 2.34
N ARG A 151 13.37 -11.41 2.10
CA ARG A 151 14.81 -11.09 2.19
C ARG A 151 15.19 -9.95 1.26
N GLU A 152 14.84 -10.04 -0.01
CA GLU A 152 15.15 -8.98 -0.99
C GLU A 152 14.41 -7.68 -0.69
N THR A 153 13.16 -7.74 -0.24
CA THR A 153 12.43 -6.56 0.22
C THR A 153 13.17 -5.88 1.38
N LEU A 154 13.60 -6.63 2.39
CA LEU A 154 14.36 -6.11 3.53
C LEU A 154 15.69 -5.49 3.11
N ASP A 155 16.42 -6.14 2.20
CA ASP A 155 17.70 -5.63 1.69
C ASP A 155 17.51 -4.31 0.94
N ILE A 156 16.55 -4.23 0.03
CA ILE A 156 16.21 -3.00 -0.70
C ILE A 156 15.80 -1.89 0.26
N LEU A 157 14.97 -2.20 1.26
CA LEU A 157 14.57 -1.21 2.26
C LEU A 157 15.82 -0.69 2.98
N LYS A 158 16.64 -1.56 3.60
CA LYS A 158 17.87 -1.17 4.31
C LYS A 158 18.80 -0.31 3.47
N GLU A 159 19.03 -0.68 2.22
CA GLU A 159 19.92 0.05 1.29
C GLU A 159 19.42 1.46 0.97
N ASN A 160 18.11 1.65 0.84
CA ASN A 160 17.53 2.95 0.44
C ASN A 160 17.21 3.86 1.63
N PHE A 161 17.28 3.31 2.84
CA PHE A 161 16.79 3.97 4.04
C PHE A 161 17.88 4.36 5.02
N ASN A 162 18.93 3.55 5.20
CA ASN A 162 19.83 3.57 6.36
C ASN A 162 20.57 4.88 6.68
N ASP A 163 20.48 5.92 5.86
CA ASP A 163 21.07 7.24 6.13
C ASP A 163 20.16 8.43 5.77
N VAL A 164 18.91 8.16 5.38
CA VAL A 164 18.02 9.16 4.77
C VAL A 164 16.83 9.51 5.67
N VAL A 165 16.31 8.54 6.43
CA VAL A 165 15.10 8.70 7.25
C VAL A 165 15.42 8.37 8.71
N LYS A 166 14.92 9.18 9.64
CA LYS A 166 15.13 8.96 11.08
C LYS A 166 14.19 7.93 11.70
N GLU A 167 12.97 7.83 11.16
CA GLU A 167 11.94 6.90 11.62
C GLU A 167 11.23 6.35 10.38
N TYR A 168 11.31 5.04 10.17
CA TYR A 168 10.55 4.39 9.13
C TYR A 168 9.12 4.21 9.58
N LYS A 169 8.20 4.39 8.64
CA LYS A 169 6.78 4.18 8.86
C LYS A 169 6.27 3.36 7.71
N GLY A 170 5.68 2.22 8.02
CA GLY A 170 5.08 1.40 7.00
C GLY A 170 4.32 0.22 7.59
N ASN A 171 3.66 -0.49 6.70
CA ASN A 171 2.95 -1.72 7.00
C ASN A 171 3.37 -2.78 5.99
N VAL A 172 3.78 -3.95 6.46
CA VAL A 172 3.87 -5.16 5.62
C VAL A 172 2.52 -5.84 5.68
N HIS A 173 1.70 -5.58 4.67
CA HIS A 173 0.33 -6.08 4.65
C HIS A 173 0.34 -7.58 4.38
N PHE A 174 -0.64 -8.29 4.95
CA PHE A 174 -0.81 -9.73 4.79
C PHE A 174 0.48 -10.55 5.04
N PHE A 175 1.20 -10.19 6.11
CA PHE A 175 2.47 -10.85 6.46
C PHE A 175 2.28 -12.35 6.68
N ALA A 176 3.02 -13.14 5.90
CA ALA A 176 3.05 -14.60 5.95
C ALA A 176 4.50 -15.14 6.02
N GLY A 177 5.44 -14.30 6.43
CA GLY A 177 6.85 -14.66 6.59
C GLY A 177 7.14 -15.34 7.92
N THR A 178 8.44 -15.54 8.17
CA THR A 178 8.98 -16.13 9.40
C THR A 178 9.08 -15.13 10.54
N ILE A 179 9.25 -15.63 11.77
CA ILE A 179 9.47 -14.78 12.95
C ILE A 179 10.75 -13.94 12.80
N ASP A 180 11.80 -14.48 12.16
CA ASP A 180 13.06 -13.75 12.00
C ASP A 180 12.93 -12.62 10.98
N GLU A 181 12.20 -12.84 9.88
CA GLU A 181 11.85 -11.77 8.94
C GLU A 181 11.00 -10.69 9.64
N ALA A 182 10.03 -11.08 10.46
CA ALA A 182 9.20 -10.13 11.22
C ALA A 182 10.06 -9.25 12.16
N LYS A 183 11.04 -9.84 12.86
CA LYS A 183 11.97 -9.07 13.70
C LYS A 183 12.78 -8.08 12.88
N GLU A 184 13.28 -8.49 11.71
CA GLU A 184 14.04 -7.57 10.85
C GLU A 184 13.20 -6.39 10.35
N PHE A 185 11.90 -6.57 10.07
CA PHE A 185 11.01 -5.44 9.76
C PHE A 185 10.78 -4.53 10.98
N LEU A 186 10.63 -5.10 12.18
CA LEU A 186 10.48 -4.32 13.41
C LEU A 186 11.76 -3.55 13.77
N ASP A 187 12.93 -4.13 13.50
CA ASP A 187 14.23 -3.50 13.75
C ASP A 187 14.51 -2.34 12.78
N LEU A 188 13.84 -2.32 11.61
CA LEU A 188 13.85 -1.16 10.74
C LEU A 188 13.14 0.01 11.44
N GLY A 189 11.87 -0.15 11.81
CA GLY A 189 11.06 0.88 12.47
C GLY A 189 9.57 0.61 12.38
#